data_AF-A0A925WJ31-F1
#
_entry.id   AF-A0A925WJ31-F1
#
_cell.length_a   1.000
_cell.length_b   1.000
_cell.length_c   1.000
_cell.angle_alpha   90.00
_cell.angle_beta   90.00
_cell.angle_gamma   90.00
#
_symmetry.space_group_name_H-M   'P 1'
#
loop_
_entity.id
_entity.type
_entity.pdbx_description
1 polymer ?
#
loop_
_entity_poly.entity_id
_entity_poly.type
_entity_poly.pdbx_seq_one_letter_code
_entity_poly.pdbx_strand_id
1 'polypeptide(L)'
;MTQTEKQAWEQVRARGRDRFIVREGLLHRGVPFGVLFGLFQIIRIVFFRSSSEPLLSIIAGWGFATVAFGAIMGVIEWQAHERDYQKPTDEDVA
;
A
#
# COMPACT_ATOMS: atom_id res chain seq x y z
N MET A 1 10.80 17.45 -4.80
CA MET A 1 10.99 17.32 -3.33
C MET A 1 11.77 18.52 -2.85
N THR A 2 11.29 19.17 -1.78
CA THR A 2 12.02 20.20 -1.04
C THR A 2 13.17 19.59 -0.23
N GLN A 3 14.13 20.40 0.24
CA GLN A 3 15.22 19.90 1.12
C GLN A 3 14.70 19.18 2.36
N THR A 4 13.65 19.71 3.00
CA THR A 4 13.01 19.09 4.17
C THR A 4 12.44 17.72 3.84
N GLU A 5 11.83 17.55 2.66
CA GLU A 5 11.30 16.26 2.20
C GLU A 5 12.42 15.26 1.87
N LYS A 6 13.55 15.71 1.31
CA LYS A 6 14.73 14.86 1.08
C LYS A 6 15.31 14.36 2.41
N GLN A 7 15.47 15.22 3.41
CA GLN A 7 15.94 14.81 4.75
C GLN A 7 14.96 13.84 5.44
N ALA A 8 13.66 14.11 5.35
CA ALA A 8 12.65 13.21 5.88
C ALA A 8 12.70 11.83 5.17
N TRP A 9 12.86 11.82 3.85
CA TRP A 9 13.01 10.59 3.07
C TRP A 9 14.27 9.82 3.44
N GLU A 10 15.42 10.48 3.66
CA GLU A 10 16.65 9.82 4.11
C GLU A 10 16.47 9.10 5.44
N GLN A 11 15.77 9.71 6.40
CA GLN A 11 15.46 9.07 7.68
C GLN A 11 14.55 7.85 7.53
N VAL A 12 13.63 7.88 6.58
CA VAL A 12 12.74 6.75 6.26
C VAL A 12 13.53 5.65 5.53
N ARG A 13 14.37 6.03 4.56
CA ARG A 13 15.21 5.14 3.78
C ARG A 13 16.19 4.37 4.66
N ALA A 14 16.80 5.03 5.64
CA ALA A 14 17.71 4.42 6.61
C ALA A 14 17.06 3.32 7.48
N ARG A 15 15.73 3.34 7.66
CA ARG A 15 15.00 2.30 8.41
C ARG A 15 14.73 1.04 7.58
N GLY A 16 14.99 1.08 6.28
CA GLY A 16 14.88 -0.05 5.37
C GLY A 16 13.55 -0.12 4.62
N ARG A 17 13.65 -0.62 3.39
CA ARG A 17 12.54 -0.77 2.44
C ARG A 17 11.43 -1.68 2.96
N ASP A 18 11.77 -2.82 3.54
CA ASP A 18 10.77 -3.81 3.97
C ASP A 18 9.89 -3.25 5.09
N ARG A 19 10.49 -2.51 6.03
CA ARG A 19 9.77 -1.85 7.12
C ARG A 19 8.85 -0.74 6.60
N PHE A 20 9.25 -0.04 5.55
CA PHE A 20 8.39 0.93 4.87
C PHE A 20 7.22 0.25 4.17
N ILE A 21 7.44 -0.84 3.42
CA ILE A 21 6.37 -1.56 2.73
C ILE A 21 5.35 -2.13 3.72
N VAL A 22 5.82 -2.69 4.85
CA VAL A 22 4.91 -3.23 5.87
C VAL A 22 4.11 -2.12 6.55
N ARG A 23 4.75 -1.00 6.91
CA ARG A 23 4.07 0.08 7.64
C ARG A 23 3.20 0.95 6.74
N GLU A 24 3.75 1.40 5.63
CA GLU A 24 3.08 2.35 4.74
C GLU A 24 2.20 1.64 3.71
N GLY A 25 2.74 0.58 3.10
CA GLY A 25 2.00 -0.23 2.13
C GLY A 25 0.89 -1.05 2.79
N LEU A 26 1.24 -1.91 3.75
CA LEU A 26 0.30 -2.86 4.36
C LEU A 26 -0.63 -2.22 5.40
N LEU A 27 -0.11 -1.49 6.38
CA LEU A 27 -0.96 -0.92 7.45
C LEU A 27 -1.71 0.32 6.98
N HIS A 28 -1.05 1.25 6.29
CA HIS A 28 -1.70 2.51 5.89
C HIS A 28 -2.61 2.37 4.66
N ARG A 29 -2.24 1.56 3.67
CA ARG A 29 -3.02 1.41 2.42
C ARG A 29 -3.73 0.06 2.30
N GLY A 30 -3.07 -1.01 2.72
CA GLY A 30 -3.63 -2.37 2.71
C GLY A 30 -4.84 -2.50 3.61
N VAL A 31 -4.77 -2.07 4.88
CA VAL A 31 -5.89 -2.21 5.83
C VAL A 31 -7.16 -1.48 5.37
N PRO A 32 -7.13 -0.20 4.94
CA PRO A 32 -8.32 0.45 4.42
C PRO A 32 -8.88 -0.22 3.17
N PHE A 33 -8.01 -0.65 2.25
CA PHE A 33 -8.43 -1.40 1.06
C PHE A 33 -9.11 -2.72 1.45
N GLY A 34 -8.52 -3.46 2.39
CA GLY A 34 -9.10 -4.68 2.93
C GLY A 34 -10.51 -4.41 3.45
N VAL A 35 -10.68 -3.44 4.36
CA VAL A 35 -11.99 -3.06 4.92
C VAL A 35 -13.01 -2.76 3.83
N LEU A 36 -12.66 -1.94 2.84
CA LEU A 36 -13.55 -1.60 1.72
C LEU A 36 -13.90 -2.84 0.87
N PHE A 37 -12.91 -3.67 0.57
CA PHE A 37 -13.10 -4.90 -0.19
C PHE A 37 -13.99 -5.89 0.58
N GLY A 38 -13.91 -5.92 1.91
CA GLY A 38 -14.71 -6.77 2.78
C GLY A 38 -16.17 -6.33 2.81
N LEU A 39 -16.39 -5.03 2.96
CA LEU A 39 -17.73 -4.44 2.85
C LEU A 39 -18.34 -4.72 1.47
N PHE A 40 -17.56 -4.57 0.40
CA PHE A 40 -18.02 -4.90 -0.95
C PHE A 40 -18.43 -6.37 -1.08
N GLN A 41 -17.65 -7.31 -0.54
CA GLN A 41 -18.00 -8.73 -0.57
C GLN A 41 -19.25 -9.05 0.24
N ILE A 42 -19.44 -8.44 1.42
CA ILE A 42 -20.66 -8.59 2.22
C ILE A 42 -21.88 -8.10 1.42
N ILE A 43 -21.79 -6.92 0.81
CA ILE A 43 -22.85 -6.37 -0.05
C ILE A 43 -23.12 -7.34 -1.21
N ARG A 44 -22.07 -7.85 -1.87
CA ARG A 44 -22.22 -8.81 -2.97
C ARG A 44 -22.99 -10.06 -2.53
N ILE A 45 -22.61 -10.66 -1.40
CA ILE A 45 -23.26 -11.86 -0.86
C ILE A 45 -24.73 -11.60 -0.53
N VAL A 46 -25.03 -10.49 0.14
CA VAL A 46 -26.39 -10.12 0.56
C VAL A 46 -27.30 -9.84 -0.64
N PHE A 47 -26.82 -9.08 -1.63
CA PHE A 47 -27.64 -8.63 -2.75
C PHE A 47 -27.73 -9.64 -3.89
N PHE A 48 -26.64 -10.33 -4.21
CA PHE A 48 -26.61 -11.24 -5.36
C PHE A 48 -26.92 -12.70 -4.99
N ARG A 49 -27.13 -13.01 -3.69
CA ARG A 49 -27.43 -14.37 -3.15
C ARG A 49 -26.56 -15.49 -3.75
N SER A 50 -25.40 -15.13 -4.26
CA SER A 50 -24.53 -16.00 -5.01
C SER A 50 -23.30 -16.19 -4.16
N SER A 51 -23.24 -17.34 -3.48
CA SER A 51 -22.01 -18.11 -3.29
C SER A 51 -22.33 -19.36 -2.47
N SER A 52 -22.24 -20.51 -3.13
CA SER A 52 -22.01 -21.82 -2.48
C SER A 52 -20.53 -21.99 -2.08
N GLU A 53 -19.72 -20.94 -2.21
CA GLU A 53 -18.31 -21.00 -1.88
C GLU A 53 -18.08 -21.10 -0.37
N PRO A 54 -17.14 -21.94 0.07
CA PRO A 54 -16.81 -22.08 1.47
C PRO A 54 -16.28 -20.76 2.05
N LEU A 55 -16.77 -20.37 3.22
CA LEU A 55 -16.41 -19.11 3.89
C LEU A 55 -14.88 -18.93 4.05
N LEU A 56 -14.16 -20.04 4.22
CA LEU A 56 -12.70 -20.09 4.28
C LEU A 56 -12.01 -19.62 2.99
N SER A 57 -12.52 -19.96 1.80
CA SER A 57 -11.92 -19.50 0.53
C SER A 57 -12.09 -17.99 0.36
N ILE A 58 -13.25 -17.47 0.80
CA ILE A 58 -13.54 -16.03 0.80
C ILE A 58 -12.57 -15.30 1.71
N ILE A 59 -12.39 -15.76 2.96
CA ILE A 59 -11.46 -15.15 3.92
C ILE A 59 -10.01 -15.24 3.42
N ALA A 60 -9.60 -16.40 2.88
CA ALA A 60 -8.25 -16.58 2.37
C ALA A 60 -7.95 -15.68 1.17
N GLY A 61 -8.87 -15.61 0.20
CA GLY A 61 -8.76 -14.71 -0.95
C GLY A 61 -8.74 -13.24 -0.53
N TRP A 62 -9.55 -12.88 0.46
CA TRP A 62 -9.60 -11.54 1.02
C TRP A 62 -8.29 -11.14 1.71
N GLY A 63 -7.74 -12.01 2.55
CA GLY A 63 -6.45 -11.81 3.20
C GLY A 63 -5.31 -11.69 2.19
N PHE A 64 -5.29 -12.59 1.19
CA PHE A 64 -4.29 -12.55 0.13
C PHE A 64 -4.36 -11.26 -0.69
N ALA A 65 -5.55 -10.85 -1.14
CA ALA A 65 -5.75 -9.62 -1.91
C ALA A 65 -5.31 -8.38 -1.12
N THR A 66 -5.64 -8.32 0.17
CA THR A 66 -5.28 -7.21 1.06
C THR A 66 -3.76 -7.09 1.21
N VAL A 67 -3.08 -8.21 1.49
CA VAL A 67 -1.62 -8.26 1.65
C VAL A 67 -0.92 -7.94 0.34
N ALA A 68 -1.35 -8.55 -0.78
CA ALA A 68 -0.77 -8.33 -2.09
C ALA A 68 -0.92 -6.87 -2.53
N PHE A 69 -2.11 -6.27 -2.38
CA PHE A 69 -2.36 -4.88 -2.71
C PHE A 69 -1.50 -3.93 -1.87
N GLY A 70 -1.47 -4.13 -0.55
CA GLY A 70 -0.65 -3.33 0.36
C GLY A 70 0.85 -3.41 0.01
N ALA A 71 1.35 -4.61 -0.30
CA ALA A 71 2.75 -4.80 -0.69
C ALA A 71 3.07 -4.09 -2.02
N ILE A 72 2.22 -4.24 -3.05
CA ILE A 72 2.39 -3.58 -4.35
C ILE A 72 2.40 -2.07 -4.19
N MET A 73 1.42 -1.51 -3.47
CA MET A 73 1.32 -0.07 -3.24
C MET A 73 2.54 0.47 -2.47
N GLY A 74 3.00 -0.25 -1.45
CA GLY A 74 4.21 0.13 -0.70
C GLY A 74 5.46 0.13 -1.58
N VAL A 75 5.58 -0.81 -2.52
CA VAL A 75 6.69 -0.85 -3.49
C VAL A 75 6.60 0.31 -4.48
N ILE A 76 5.42 0.58 -5.05
CA ILE A 76 5.21 1.69 -5.99
C ILE A 76 5.57 3.02 -5.33
N GLU A 77 5.12 3.24 -4.10
CA GLU A 77 5.37 4.47 -3.36
C GLU A 77 6.84 4.63 -2.97
N TRP A 78 7.49 3.55 -2.54
CA TRP A 78 8.93 3.56 -2.33
C TRP A 78 9.69 3.95 -3.60
N GLN A 79 9.32 3.37 -4.74
CA GLN A 79 9.93 3.70 -6.04
C GLN A 79 9.67 5.14 -6.46
N ALA A 80 8.47 5.68 -6.18
CA ALA A 80 8.14 7.07 -6.48
C ALA A 80 9.03 8.03 -5.69
N HIS A 81 9.16 7.81 -4.38
CA HIS A 81 10.03 8.62 -3.54
C HIS A 81 11.52 8.48 -3.90
N GLU A 82 11.99 7.28 -4.24
CA GLU A 82 13.37 7.09 -4.69
C GLU A 82 13.65 7.82 -6.02
N ARG A 83 12.69 7.81 -6.94
CA ARG A 83 12.79 8.53 -8.21
C ARG A 83 12.82 10.04 -7.99
N ASP A 84 11.98 10.56 -7.08
CA ASP A 84 11.94 11.99 -6.79
C ASP A 84 13.16 12.46 -5.98
N TYR A 85 13.75 11.59 -5.16
CA TYR A 85 15.01 11.85 -4.48
C TYR A 85 16.19 11.98 -5.47
N GLN A 86 16.20 11.19 -6.54
CA GLN A 86 17.25 11.22 -7.58
C GLN A 86 17.15 12.41 -8.54
N LYS A 87 16.02 13.13 -8.57
CA LYS A 87 15.90 14.33 -9.40
C LYS A 87 16.74 15.47 -8.80
N PRO A 88 17.50 16.20 -9.63
CA PRO A 88 18.16 17.43 -9.18
C PRO A 88 17.11 18.39 -8.66
N THR A 89 17.43 19.06 -7.56
CA THR A 89 16.52 20.03 -6.94
C THR A 89 16.54 21.29 -7.79
N ASP A 90 15.42 22.01 -7.95
CA ASP A 90 15.42 23.27 -8.71
C ASP A 90 16.41 24.32 -8.14
N GLU A 91 16.80 24.18 -6.87
CA GLU A 91 17.86 24.95 -6.20
C GLU A 91 19.29 24.60 -6.66
N ASP A 92 19.52 23.41 -7.23
CA ASP A 92 20.84 23.00 -7.76
C ASP A 92 21.08 23.53 -9.19
N VAL A 93 20.06 24.14 -9.81
CA VAL A 93 20.06 24.65 -11.20
C VAL A 93 20.02 26.19 -11.23
N ALA A 94 19.86 26.84 -10.08
CA ALA A 94 19.80 28.30 -9.91
C ALA A 94 21.12 28.87 -9.39
#